data_AF-A0A4R6VNP2-F1
#
_entry.id   AF-A0A4R6VNP2-F1
#
_cell.length_a   1.000
_cell.length_b   1.000
_cell.length_c   1.000
_cell.angle_alpha   90.00
_cell.angle_beta   90.00
_cell.angle_gamma   90.00
#
_symmetry.space_group_name_H-M   'P 1'
#
loop_
_entity.id
_entity.type
_entity.pdbx_description
1 polymer ?
#
loop_
_entity_poly.entity_id
_entity_poly.type
_entity_poly.pdbx_seq_one_letter_code
_entity_poly.pdbx_strand_id
1 'polypeptide(L)'
;MNSFQTALAHVFAQEGGYVDHPHDPGGATKFGITRATLARFRGVKPATKLPKSAVRRLRKAEAAQIYYRYYWAPIWANRLPTGIAFCLFDFAVNSGPHRAVKMLQSIVQAPQDGRMGPVTFAAMKTFVATHNEIKLIDKLCTARLQFLKRLRHYPTFGRGWRRRVQSTRHNAQKLAKLNSTKMNGESRKMTYFQGYKTYITAALMLLIAIAQLAGVEVPAFDNASAGQLMMEAFAIIFLRKGLKDTASSVV
;
A
#
# COMPACT_ATOMS: atom_id res chain seq x y z
N MET A 1 3.01 -2.34 -11.85
CA MET A 1 2.64 -3.49 -10.99
C MET A 1 1.85 -2.98 -9.80
N ASN A 2 0.78 -3.67 -9.41
CA ASN A 2 0.05 -3.33 -8.19
C ASN A 2 0.82 -3.81 -6.93
N SER A 3 0.47 -3.30 -5.75
CA SER A 3 1.16 -3.62 -4.48
C SER A 3 1.25 -5.12 -4.21
N PHE A 4 0.21 -5.88 -4.56
CA PHE A 4 0.19 -7.34 -4.46
C PHE A 4 1.24 -8.01 -5.35
N GLN A 5 1.34 -7.63 -6.62
CA GLN A 5 2.32 -8.21 -7.56
C GLN A 5 3.77 -7.97 -7.08
N THR A 6 4.06 -6.78 -6.56
CA THR A 6 5.38 -6.47 -5.99
C THR A 6 5.70 -7.36 -4.78
N ALA A 7 4.75 -7.51 -3.85
CA ALA A 7 4.91 -8.37 -2.68
C ALA A 7 5.00 -9.86 -3.05
N LEU A 8 4.22 -10.30 -4.03
CA LEU A 8 4.22 -11.68 -4.51
C LEU A 8 5.52 -12.03 -5.24
N ALA A 9 6.07 -11.11 -6.03
CA ALA A 9 7.37 -11.30 -6.67
C ALA A 9 8.49 -11.49 -5.63
N HIS A 10 8.46 -10.71 -4.54
CA HIS A 10 9.37 -10.91 -3.41
C HIS A 10 9.20 -12.28 -2.78
N VAL A 11 7.97 -12.71 -2.50
CA VAL A 11 7.71 -14.07 -1.97
C VAL A 11 8.25 -15.14 -2.91
N PHE A 12 7.97 -15.07 -4.21
CA PHE A 12 8.48 -16.05 -5.18
C PHE A 12 9.99 -16.05 -5.32
N ALA A 13 10.68 -14.94 -5.04
CA ALA A 13 12.15 -14.92 -5.00
C ALA A 13 12.71 -15.60 -3.74
N GLN A 14 11.92 -15.69 -2.66
CA GLN A 14 12.29 -16.38 -1.42
C GLN A 14 11.92 -17.87 -1.45
N GLU A 15 10.88 -18.24 -2.20
CA GLU A 15 10.43 -19.61 -2.38
C GLU A 15 11.25 -20.31 -3.47
N GLY A 16 11.83 -21.46 -3.15
CA GLY A 16 12.61 -22.27 -4.10
C GLY A 16 11.75 -22.96 -5.19
N GLY A 17 12.39 -23.86 -5.94
CA GLY A 17 11.74 -24.69 -6.96
C GLY A 17 10.75 -25.74 -6.40
N TYR A 18 10.37 -26.70 -7.25
CA TYR A 18 9.56 -27.85 -6.82
C TYR A 18 10.33 -28.71 -5.82
N VAL A 19 9.68 -29.06 -4.70
CA VAL A 19 10.23 -29.99 -3.71
C VAL A 19 9.19 -31.07 -3.45
N ASP A 20 9.60 -32.33 -3.60
CA ASP A 20 8.81 -33.53 -3.26
C ASP A 20 9.65 -34.37 -2.30
N HIS A 21 9.25 -34.45 -1.04
CA HIS A 21 9.95 -35.28 -0.07
C HIS A 21 9.29 -36.67 -0.01
N PRO A 22 10.02 -37.78 -0.26
CA PRO A 22 9.43 -39.12 -0.34
C PRO A 22 8.65 -39.56 0.91
N HIS A 23 9.06 -39.08 2.09
CA HIS A 23 8.46 -39.43 3.38
C HIS A 23 7.47 -38.41 3.95
N ASP A 24 7.13 -37.34 3.21
CA ASP A 24 6.12 -36.36 3.65
C ASP A 24 4.75 -36.67 2.99
N PRO A 25 3.69 -37.00 3.75
CA PRO A 25 2.34 -37.19 3.20
C PRO A 25 1.72 -35.90 2.60
N GLY A 26 2.24 -34.72 2.98
CA GLY A 26 2.01 -33.43 2.31
C GLY A 26 2.67 -33.34 0.94
N GLY A 27 3.82 -34.02 0.79
CA GLY A 27 4.38 -34.62 -0.41
C GLY A 27 4.85 -33.64 -1.47
N ALA A 28 3.92 -33.09 -2.24
CA ALA A 28 4.25 -32.22 -3.37
C ALA A 28 4.02 -30.75 -3.00
N THR A 29 5.06 -29.93 -3.17
CA THR A 29 4.98 -28.46 -3.03
C THR A 29 5.55 -27.78 -4.27
N LYS A 30 4.81 -26.82 -4.82
CA LYS A 30 5.29 -25.94 -5.90
C LYS A 30 4.94 -24.50 -5.56
N PHE A 31 5.91 -23.58 -5.70
CA PHE A 31 5.74 -22.17 -5.32
C PHE A 31 5.31 -21.96 -3.86
N GLY A 32 5.75 -22.84 -2.94
CA GLY A 32 5.32 -22.84 -1.53
C GLY A 32 3.89 -23.32 -1.28
N ILE A 33 3.15 -23.74 -2.32
CA ILE A 33 1.78 -24.26 -2.21
C ILE A 33 1.79 -25.78 -2.09
N THR A 34 1.32 -26.29 -0.95
CA THR A 34 1.18 -27.73 -0.69
C THR A 34 -0.02 -28.33 -1.43
N ARG A 35 0.00 -29.66 -1.60
CA ARG A 35 -1.14 -30.42 -2.13
C ARG A 35 -2.45 -30.15 -1.37
N ALA A 36 -2.38 -30.03 -0.04
CA ALA A 36 -3.54 -29.75 0.79
C ALA A 36 -4.13 -28.35 0.51
N THR A 37 -3.27 -27.33 0.38
CA THR A 37 -3.71 -25.96 0.05
C THR A 37 -4.33 -25.90 -1.35
N LEU A 38 -3.71 -26.57 -2.33
CA LEU A 38 -4.24 -26.62 -3.70
C LEU A 38 -5.59 -27.37 -3.76
N ALA A 39 -5.71 -28.50 -3.05
CA ALA A 39 -6.96 -29.26 -2.98
C ALA A 39 -8.08 -28.43 -2.36
N ARG A 40 -7.79 -27.72 -1.26
CA ARG A 40 -8.74 -26.80 -0.62
C ARG A 40 -9.17 -25.69 -1.59
N PHE A 41 -8.24 -25.11 -2.33
CA PHE A 41 -8.54 -24.07 -3.33
C PHE A 41 -9.45 -24.58 -4.46
N ARG A 42 -9.22 -25.81 -4.92
CA ARG A 42 -10.00 -26.44 -5.99
C ARG A 42 -11.26 -27.16 -5.51
N GLY A 43 -11.60 -27.09 -4.22
CA GLY A 43 -12.78 -27.76 -3.66
C GLY A 43 -12.69 -29.29 -3.60
N VAL A 44 -11.49 -29.87 -3.68
CA VAL A 44 -11.30 -31.34 -3.67
C VAL A 44 -11.17 -31.85 -2.24
N LYS A 45 -12.07 -32.77 -1.83
CA LYS A 45 -12.07 -33.42 -0.51
C LYS A 45 -12.22 -34.95 -0.60
N PRO A 46 -11.43 -35.73 0.15
CA PRO A 46 -10.22 -35.35 0.90
C PRO A 46 -9.07 -34.90 -0.02
N ALA A 47 -8.07 -34.19 0.52
CA ALA A 47 -6.94 -33.67 -0.26
C ALA A 47 -6.15 -34.78 -0.99
N THR A 48 -6.25 -36.02 -0.52
CA THR A 48 -5.64 -37.21 -1.14
C THR A 48 -6.17 -37.49 -2.53
N LYS A 49 -7.41 -37.07 -2.86
CA LYS A 49 -8.00 -37.20 -4.21
C LYS A 49 -7.35 -36.29 -5.24
N LEU A 50 -6.60 -35.27 -4.83
CA LEU A 50 -5.83 -34.45 -5.76
C LEU A 50 -4.52 -35.18 -6.10
N PRO A 51 -4.25 -35.52 -7.38
CA PRO A 51 -3.02 -36.20 -7.74
C PRO A 51 -1.82 -35.29 -7.54
N LYS A 52 -0.67 -35.84 -7.10
CA LYS A 52 0.59 -35.07 -6.97
C LYS A 52 0.98 -34.33 -8.26
N SER A 53 0.65 -34.91 -9.42
CA SER A 53 0.88 -34.31 -10.74
C SER A 53 0.14 -32.98 -10.94
N ALA A 54 -0.97 -32.74 -10.24
CA ALA A 54 -1.66 -31.46 -10.25
C ALA A 54 -0.83 -30.35 -9.60
N VAL A 55 -0.12 -30.65 -8.50
CA VAL A 55 0.81 -29.70 -7.87
C VAL A 55 2.00 -29.42 -8.78
N ARG A 56 2.55 -30.46 -9.41
CA ARG A 56 3.64 -30.31 -10.39
C ARG A 56 3.25 -29.41 -11.56
N ARG A 57 2.00 -29.50 -12.04
CA ARG A 57 1.45 -28.66 -13.12
C ARG A 57 0.90 -27.30 -12.66
N LEU A 58 0.97 -26.96 -11.35
CA LEU A 58 0.50 -25.67 -10.84
C LEU A 58 1.20 -24.53 -11.59
N ARG A 59 0.42 -23.57 -12.08
CA ARG A 59 0.88 -22.38 -12.80
C ARG A 59 1.05 -21.20 -11.84
N LYS A 60 1.98 -20.29 -12.14
CA LYS A 60 2.20 -19.07 -11.32
C LYS A 60 0.93 -18.23 -11.16
N ALA A 61 0.09 -18.16 -12.20
CA ALA A 61 -1.18 -17.42 -12.15
C ALA A 61 -2.16 -18.01 -11.12
N GLU A 62 -2.31 -19.33 -11.07
CA GLU A 62 -3.16 -20.00 -10.07
C GLU A 62 -2.55 -19.88 -8.67
N ALA A 63 -1.22 -20.01 -8.55
CA ALA A 63 -0.52 -19.75 -7.28
C ALA A 63 -0.78 -18.32 -6.79
N ALA A 64 -0.77 -17.32 -7.68
CA ALA A 64 -1.09 -15.93 -7.33
C ALA A 64 -2.52 -15.79 -6.78
N GLN A 65 -3.50 -16.47 -7.36
CA GLN A 65 -4.87 -16.47 -6.84
C GLN A 65 -4.97 -17.10 -5.45
N ILE A 66 -4.22 -18.19 -5.21
CA ILE A 66 -4.13 -18.86 -3.91
C ILE A 66 -3.51 -17.91 -2.88
N TYR A 67 -2.39 -17.25 -3.21
CA TYR A 67 -1.73 -16.27 -2.37
C TYR A 67 -2.65 -15.09 -2.04
N TYR A 68 -3.37 -14.59 -3.04
CA TYR A 68 -4.31 -13.50 -2.85
C TYR A 68 -5.41 -13.90 -1.87
N ARG A 69 -6.08 -15.02 -2.13
CA ARG A 69 -7.24 -15.48 -1.35
C ARG A 69 -6.90 -15.83 0.09
N TYR A 70 -5.79 -16.55 0.31
CA TYR A 70 -5.49 -17.11 1.62
C TYR A 70 -4.50 -16.30 2.45
N TYR A 71 -3.79 -15.33 1.87
CA TYR A 71 -2.74 -14.61 2.58
C TYR A 71 -2.84 -13.09 2.45
N TRP A 72 -3.20 -12.56 1.27
CA TRP A 72 -3.32 -11.12 1.04
C TRP A 72 -4.67 -10.54 1.50
N ALA A 73 -5.77 -11.15 1.06
CA ALA A 73 -7.12 -10.69 1.39
C ALA A 73 -7.45 -10.80 2.89
N PRO A 74 -7.10 -11.88 3.62
CA PRO A 74 -7.44 -12.01 5.04
C PRO A 74 -6.77 -10.98 5.96
N ILE A 75 -5.66 -10.37 5.52
CA ILE A 75 -4.98 -9.30 6.25
C ILE A 75 -5.41 -7.89 5.76
N TRP A 76 -6.43 -7.82 4.92
CA TRP A 76 -6.91 -6.58 4.27
C TRP A 76 -5.79 -5.79 3.57
N ALA A 77 -4.81 -6.47 2.97
CA ALA A 77 -3.61 -5.81 2.44
C ALA A 77 -3.88 -4.71 1.41
N ASN A 78 -4.99 -4.79 0.64
CA ASN A 78 -5.39 -3.71 -0.28
C ASN A 78 -5.69 -2.38 0.42
N ARG A 79 -6.00 -2.41 1.72
CA ARG A 79 -6.34 -1.22 2.52
C ARG A 79 -5.16 -0.67 3.31
N LEU A 80 -4.05 -1.40 3.35
CA LEU A 80 -2.88 -1.04 4.14
C LEU A 80 -1.91 -0.17 3.31
N PRO A 81 -1.11 0.69 3.96
CA PRO A 81 0.04 1.31 3.32
C PRO A 81 0.96 0.26 2.69
N THR A 82 1.52 0.54 1.50
CA THR A 82 2.22 -0.46 0.68
C THR A 82 3.37 -1.15 1.41
N GLY A 83 4.14 -0.42 2.24
CA GLY A 83 5.24 -1.00 3.01
C GLY A 83 4.75 -1.96 4.09
N ILE A 84 3.68 -1.59 4.81
CA ILE A 84 3.03 -2.47 5.81
C ILE A 84 2.41 -3.69 5.14
N ALA A 85 1.67 -3.50 4.04
CA ALA A 85 1.07 -4.59 3.27
C ALA A 85 2.13 -5.62 2.85
N PHE A 86 3.28 -5.14 2.37
CA PHE A 86 4.38 -5.96 1.91
C PHE A 86 4.97 -6.84 3.03
N CYS A 87 5.33 -6.24 4.18
CA CYS A 87 5.97 -7.00 5.26
C CYS A 87 4.99 -7.91 6.01
N LEU A 88 3.73 -7.48 6.17
CA LEU A 88 2.68 -8.28 6.80
C LEU A 88 2.28 -9.46 5.92
N PHE A 89 2.24 -9.28 4.60
CA PHE A 89 1.98 -10.37 3.65
C PHE A 89 3.09 -11.43 3.68
N ASP A 90 4.38 -11.05 3.59
CA ASP A 90 5.47 -12.04 3.66
C ASP A 90 5.43 -12.81 5.00
N PHE A 91 5.08 -12.13 6.09
CA PHE A 91 4.90 -12.78 7.38
C PHE A 91 3.70 -13.73 7.40
N ALA A 92 2.57 -13.32 6.83
CA ALA A 92 1.39 -14.17 6.69
C ALA A 92 1.68 -15.42 5.86
N VAL A 93 2.47 -15.31 4.78
CA VAL A 93 2.90 -16.46 3.97
C VAL A 93 3.75 -17.42 4.80
N ASN A 94 4.73 -16.90 5.54
CA ASN A 94 5.68 -17.72 6.27
C ASN A 94 5.14 -18.31 7.59
N SER A 95 4.17 -17.66 8.23
CA SER A 95 3.70 -18.06 9.57
C SER A 95 2.18 -18.07 9.75
N GLY A 96 1.43 -17.87 8.68
CA GLY A 96 -0.03 -17.84 8.67
C GLY A 96 -0.60 -16.43 8.91
N PRO A 97 -1.71 -16.07 8.24
CA PRO A 97 -2.35 -14.76 8.38
C PRO A 97 -2.74 -14.43 9.83
N HIS A 98 -3.30 -15.41 10.54
CA HIS A 98 -3.74 -15.22 11.92
C HIS A 98 -2.60 -14.76 12.84
N ARG A 99 -1.42 -15.38 12.71
CA ARG A 99 -0.25 -15.01 13.54
C ARG A 99 0.30 -13.64 13.16
N ALA A 100 0.37 -13.35 11.86
CA ALA A 100 0.83 -12.07 11.37
C ALA A 100 -0.04 -10.93 11.89
N VAL A 101 -1.37 -11.08 11.79
CA VAL A 101 -2.34 -10.11 12.31
C VAL A 101 -2.28 -10.00 13.82
N LYS A 102 -2.20 -11.12 14.55
CA LYS A 102 -2.10 -11.10 16.02
C LYS A 102 -0.87 -10.34 16.51
N MET A 103 0.25 -10.47 15.80
CA MET A 103 1.46 -9.71 16.11
C MET A 103 1.29 -8.22 15.80
N LEU A 104 0.65 -7.86 14.69
CA LEU A 104 0.29 -6.46 14.42
C LEU A 104 -0.57 -5.89 15.55
N GLN A 105 -1.63 -6.60 15.94
CA GLN A 105 -2.54 -6.21 17.02
C GLN A 105 -1.79 -5.95 18.33
N SER A 106 -0.86 -6.83 18.70
CA SER A 106 0.00 -6.63 19.87
C SER A 106 0.82 -5.33 19.79
N ILE A 107 1.37 -4.99 18.61
CA ILE A 107 2.19 -3.78 18.43
C ILE A 107 1.34 -2.50 18.51
N VAL A 108 0.16 -2.52 17.91
CA VAL A 108 -0.74 -1.35 17.85
C VAL A 108 -1.72 -1.31 19.03
N GLN A 109 -1.55 -2.19 20.01
CA GLN A 109 -2.37 -2.29 21.22
C GLN A 109 -3.87 -2.50 20.94
N ALA A 110 -4.19 -3.27 19.90
CA ALA A 110 -5.55 -3.73 19.60
C ALA A 110 -5.81 -5.11 20.22
N PRO A 111 -7.09 -5.52 20.39
CA PRO A 111 -7.43 -6.88 20.79
C PRO A 111 -6.75 -7.92 19.90
N GLN A 112 -6.11 -8.92 20.52
CA GLN A 112 -5.22 -9.88 19.86
C GLN A 112 -5.94 -11.16 19.40
N ASP A 113 -7.04 -10.99 18.65
CA ASP A 113 -7.88 -12.08 18.14
C ASP A 113 -7.36 -12.73 16.84
N GLY A 114 -6.30 -12.17 16.24
CA GLY A 114 -5.69 -12.64 15.01
C GLY A 114 -6.52 -12.41 13.74
N ARG A 115 -7.58 -11.61 13.81
CA ARG A 115 -8.46 -11.29 12.68
C ARG A 115 -8.32 -9.82 12.30
N MET A 116 -8.05 -9.54 11.02
CA MET A 116 -7.97 -8.16 10.58
C MET A 116 -9.40 -7.61 10.46
N GLY A 117 -9.67 -6.52 11.18
CA GLY A 117 -10.98 -5.87 11.21
C GLY A 117 -10.89 -4.36 11.43
N PRO A 118 -12.02 -3.65 11.51
CA PRO A 118 -12.07 -2.20 11.63
C PRO A 118 -11.28 -1.65 12.84
N VAL A 119 -11.35 -2.34 13.99
CA VAL A 119 -10.63 -1.95 15.22
C VAL A 119 -9.12 -2.01 15.03
N THR A 120 -8.60 -3.14 14.53
CA THR A 120 -7.16 -3.28 14.23
C THR A 120 -6.70 -2.28 13.18
N PHE A 121 -7.51 -2.06 12.14
CA PHE A 121 -7.20 -1.10 11.08
C PHE A 121 -7.13 0.34 11.62
N ALA A 122 -8.08 0.75 12.46
CA ALA A 122 -8.08 2.06 13.09
C ALA A 122 -6.86 2.25 14.00
N ALA A 123 -6.56 1.27 14.87
CA ALA A 123 -5.40 1.31 15.75
C ALA A 123 -4.07 1.40 14.96
N MET A 124 -3.96 0.67 13.84
CA MET A 124 -2.82 0.76 12.94
C MET A 124 -2.68 2.16 12.33
N LYS A 125 -3.77 2.76 11.85
CA LYS A 125 -3.74 4.13 11.31
C LYS A 125 -3.30 5.14 12.37
N THR A 126 -3.83 5.05 13.59
CA THR A 126 -3.42 5.91 14.71
C THR A 126 -1.94 5.73 15.00
N PHE A 127 -1.46 4.48 15.08
CA PHE A 127 -0.04 4.20 15.28
C PHE A 127 0.83 4.86 14.21
N VAL A 128 0.47 4.73 12.93
CA VAL A 128 1.21 5.30 11.80
C VAL A 128 1.17 6.83 11.82
N ALA A 129 0.04 7.43 12.20
CA ALA A 129 -0.06 8.89 12.33
C ALA A 129 0.87 9.43 13.43
N THR A 130 0.96 8.72 14.57
CA THR A 130 1.80 9.16 15.71
C THR A 130 3.28 8.82 15.52
N HIS A 131 3.60 7.65 14.96
CA HIS A 131 4.96 7.09 14.97
C HIS A 131 5.57 6.85 13.60
N ASN A 132 4.86 7.18 12.51
CA ASN A 132 5.19 6.88 11.11
C ASN A 132 5.16 5.38 10.68
N GLU A 133 5.06 5.16 9.36
CA GLU A 133 4.96 3.83 8.74
C GLU A 133 6.22 2.98 8.97
N ILE A 134 7.40 3.60 8.87
CA ILE A 134 8.70 2.92 9.00
C ILE A 134 8.84 2.30 10.39
N LYS A 135 8.41 3.01 11.44
CA LYS A 135 8.47 2.49 12.82
C LYS A 135 7.61 1.25 13.00
N LEU A 136 6.43 1.20 12.36
CA LEU A 136 5.57 0.02 12.43
C LEU A 136 6.19 -1.17 11.69
N ILE A 137 6.75 -0.94 10.50
CA ILE A 137 7.49 -1.96 9.74
C ILE A 137 8.64 -2.53 10.59
N ASP A 138 9.41 -1.67 11.27
CA ASP A 138 10.52 -2.09 12.10
C ASP A 138 10.09 -2.94 13.29
N LYS A 139 9.02 -2.52 14.00
CA LYS A 139 8.45 -3.28 15.11
C LYS A 139 7.94 -4.64 14.64
N LEU A 140 7.21 -4.71 13.51
CA LEU A 140 6.72 -5.95 12.93
C LEU A 140 7.85 -6.93 12.60
N CYS A 141 8.87 -6.46 11.87
CA CYS A 141 10.01 -7.30 11.49
C CYS A 141 10.83 -7.74 12.70
N THR A 142 10.98 -6.88 13.72
CA THR A 142 11.70 -7.23 14.96
C THR A 142 10.95 -8.29 15.75
N ALA A 143 9.65 -8.07 15.99
CA ALA A 143 8.80 -9.01 16.71
C ALA A 143 8.73 -10.37 15.98
N ARG A 144 8.66 -10.36 14.65
CA ARG A 144 8.72 -11.58 13.83
C ARG A 144 10.04 -12.32 14.04
N LEU A 145 11.18 -11.63 13.96
CA LEU A 145 12.48 -12.27 14.15
C LEU A 145 12.64 -12.85 15.56
N GLN A 146 12.15 -12.14 16.59
CA GLN A 146 12.13 -12.64 17.97
C GLN A 146 11.26 -13.90 18.11
N PHE A 147 10.10 -13.92 17.45
CA PHE A 147 9.26 -15.12 17.38
C PHE A 147 10.00 -16.28 16.70
N LEU A 148 10.62 -16.05 15.53
CA LEU A 148 11.33 -17.09 14.79
C LEU A 148 12.51 -17.68 15.58
N LYS A 149 13.23 -16.85 16.36
CA LYS A 149 14.32 -17.27 17.26
C LYS A 149 13.89 -18.28 18.32
N ARG A 150 12.60 -18.32 18.67
CA ARG A 150 12.05 -19.26 19.66
C ARG A 150 11.63 -20.61 19.08
N LEU A 151 11.72 -20.80 17.75
CA LEU A 151 11.34 -22.04 17.12
C LEU A 151 12.43 -23.10 17.27
N ARG A 152 12.02 -24.36 17.52
CA ARG A 152 12.91 -25.52 17.65
C ARG A 152 13.92 -25.66 16.50
N HIS A 153 13.51 -25.34 15.28
CA HIS A 153 14.36 -25.47 14.09
C HIS A 153 15.20 -24.22 13.76
N TYR A 154 15.21 -23.21 14.63
CA TYR A 154 16.01 -22.00 14.43
C TYR A 154 17.52 -22.27 14.30
N PRO A 155 18.15 -23.21 15.03
CA PRO A 155 19.57 -23.51 14.83
C PRO A 155 19.91 -23.91 13.39
N THR A 156 19.01 -24.65 12.72
CA THR A 156 19.20 -25.13 11.35
C THR A 156 18.85 -24.07 10.31
N PHE A 157 17.68 -23.41 10.43
CA PHE A 157 17.15 -22.54 9.37
C PHE A 157 17.24 -21.04 9.68
N GLY A 158 17.62 -20.67 10.91
CA GLY A 158 17.55 -19.30 11.42
C GLY A 158 18.38 -18.29 10.65
N ARG A 159 19.48 -18.73 10.01
CA ARG A 159 20.27 -17.87 9.12
C ARG A 159 19.45 -17.43 7.90
N GLY A 160 18.76 -18.36 7.25
CA GLY A 160 17.89 -18.07 6.10
C GLY A 160 16.71 -17.18 6.49
N TRP A 161 16.04 -17.52 7.59
CA TRP A 161 14.92 -16.74 8.10
C TRP A 161 15.31 -15.30 8.44
N ARG A 162 16.46 -15.08 9.08
CA ARG A 162 16.97 -13.74 9.39
C ARG A 162 17.23 -12.93 8.13
N ARG A 163 17.84 -13.52 7.10
CA ARG A 163 18.07 -12.84 5.82
C ARG A 163 16.75 -12.45 5.16
N ARG A 164 15.77 -13.36 5.12
CA ARG A 164 14.43 -13.08 4.56
C ARG A 164 13.74 -11.92 5.30
N VAL A 165 13.75 -11.92 6.63
CA VAL A 165 13.15 -10.83 7.43
C VAL A 165 13.87 -9.50 7.17
N GLN A 166 15.19 -9.49 7.08
CA GLN A 166 15.95 -8.27 6.82
C GLN A 166 15.72 -7.73 5.40
N SER A 167 15.70 -8.60 4.39
CA SER A 167 15.36 -8.23 3.01
C SER A 167 13.93 -7.66 2.93
N THR A 168 12.98 -8.31 3.61
CA THR A 168 11.59 -7.86 3.69
C THR A 168 11.48 -6.49 4.33
N ARG A 169 12.19 -6.26 5.45
CA ARG A 169 12.25 -4.95 6.13
C ARG A 169 12.76 -3.87 5.19
N HIS A 170 13.90 -4.10 4.54
CA HIS A 170 14.51 -3.13 3.65
C HIS A 170 13.57 -2.74 2.49
N ASN A 171 12.97 -3.74 1.82
CA ASN A 171 12.05 -3.51 0.72
C ASN A 171 10.77 -2.79 1.16
N ALA A 172 10.20 -3.16 2.31
CA ALA A 172 9.03 -2.51 2.88
C ALA A 172 9.30 -1.03 3.20
N GLN A 173 10.44 -0.73 3.82
CA GLN A 173 10.84 0.65 4.12
C GLN A 173 11.07 1.47 2.84
N LYS A 174 11.68 0.87 1.80
CA LYS A 174 11.84 1.51 0.49
C LYS A 174 10.49 1.88 -0.12
N LEU A 175 9.52 0.97 -0.08
CA LEU A 175 8.16 1.20 -0.57
C LEU A 175 7.44 2.32 0.22
N ALA A 176 7.58 2.33 1.55
CA ALA A 176 7.03 3.38 2.41
C ALA A 176 7.61 4.77 2.06
N LYS A 177 8.93 4.86 1.86
CA LYS A 177 9.60 6.11 1.47
C LYS A 177 9.15 6.60 0.10
N LEU A 178 9.07 5.71 -0.90
CA LEU A 178 8.62 6.06 -2.25
C LEU A 178 7.21 6.64 -2.26
N ASN A 179 6.29 6.05 -1.48
CA ASN A 179 4.93 6.57 -1.33
C ASN A 179 4.92 7.94 -0.63
N SER A 180 5.69 8.11 0.44
CA SER A 180 5.81 9.39 1.14
C SER A 180 6.32 10.50 0.23
N THR A 181 7.37 10.24 -0.55
CA THR A 181 7.90 11.20 -1.54
C THR A 181 6.87 11.55 -2.61
N LYS A 182 6.15 10.54 -3.14
CA LYS A 182 5.09 10.76 -4.14
C LYS A 182 3.97 11.64 -3.58
N MET A 183 3.47 11.33 -2.39
CA MET A 183 2.42 12.10 -1.72
C MET A 183 2.85 13.54 -1.43
N ASN A 184 4.09 13.73 -0.97
CA ASN A 184 4.63 15.08 -0.75
C ASN A 184 4.73 15.87 -2.05
N GLY A 185 5.15 15.23 -3.15
CA GLY A 185 5.20 15.85 -4.47
C GLY A 185 3.82 16.25 -5.00
N GLU A 186 2.83 15.38 -4.86
CA GLU A 186 1.43 15.66 -5.25
C GLU A 186 0.81 16.76 -4.37
N SER A 187 1.00 16.69 -3.05
CA SER A 187 0.55 17.74 -2.13
C SER A 187 1.19 19.08 -2.47
N ARG A 188 2.50 19.12 -2.76
CA ARG A 188 3.19 20.34 -3.15
C ARG A 188 2.62 20.91 -4.45
N LYS A 189 2.35 20.09 -5.46
CA LYS A 189 1.65 20.51 -6.69
C LYS A 189 0.28 21.11 -6.37
N MET A 190 -0.52 20.46 -5.54
CA MET A 190 -1.84 20.98 -5.12
C MET A 190 -1.73 22.32 -4.39
N THR A 191 -0.79 22.46 -3.46
CA THR A 191 -0.52 23.73 -2.77
C THR A 191 -0.09 24.82 -3.75
N TYR A 192 0.76 24.49 -4.75
CA TYR A 192 1.09 25.42 -5.82
C TYR A 192 -0.16 25.86 -6.58
N PHE A 193 -0.98 24.93 -7.09
CA PHE A 193 -2.20 25.29 -7.82
C PHE A 193 -3.20 26.09 -6.97
N GLN A 194 -3.33 25.77 -5.68
CA GLN A 194 -4.15 26.54 -4.75
C GLN A 194 -3.60 27.96 -4.56
N GLY A 195 -2.28 28.11 -4.53
CA GLY A 195 -1.59 29.40 -4.56
C GLY A 195 -1.89 30.21 -5.81
N TYR A 196 -2.11 29.57 -6.96
CA TYR A 196 -2.46 30.23 -8.23
C TYR A 196 -3.96 30.33 -8.52
N LYS A 197 -4.83 29.67 -7.75
CA LYS A 197 -6.28 29.61 -8.00
C LYS A 197 -6.90 30.98 -8.26
N THR A 198 -6.57 31.98 -7.44
CA THR A 198 -7.10 33.35 -7.58
C THR A 198 -6.57 34.08 -8.82
N TYR A 199 -5.34 33.78 -9.26
CA TYR A 199 -4.81 34.32 -10.52
C TYR A 199 -5.44 33.62 -11.73
N ILE A 200 -5.65 32.31 -11.65
CA ILE A 200 -6.32 31.52 -12.69
C ILE A 200 -7.76 32.01 -12.88
N THR A 201 -8.50 32.28 -11.79
CA THR A 201 -9.85 32.84 -11.88
C THR A 201 -9.86 34.23 -12.51
N ALA A 202 -8.94 35.12 -12.11
CA ALA A 202 -8.83 36.45 -12.70
C ALA A 202 -8.48 36.41 -14.21
N ALA A 203 -7.58 35.53 -14.61
CA ALA A 203 -7.24 35.34 -16.03
C ALA A 203 -8.43 34.82 -16.84
N LEU A 204 -9.23 33.90 -16.30
CA LEU A 204 -10.46 33.42 -16.90
C LEU A 204 -11.51 34.53 -17.03
N MET A 205 -11.71 35.33 -15.98
CA MET A 205 -12.63 36.48 -16.01
C MET A 205 -12.21 37.50 -17.07
N LEU A 206 -10.91 37.75 -17.22
CA LEU A 206 -10.38 38.64 -18.26
C LEU A 206 -10.60 38.07 -19.68
N LEU A 207 -10.37 36.78 -19.89
CA LEU A 207 -10.60 36.12 -21.17
C LEU A 207 -12.08 36.15 -21.57
N ILE A 208 -12.99 35.91 -20.61
CA ILE A 208 -14.43 35.98 -20.83
C ILE A 208 -14.86 37.40 -21.16
N ALA A 209 -14.34 38.41 -20.44
CA ALA A 209 -14.62 39.81 -20.73
C ALA A 209 -14.17 40.22 -22.14
N ILE A 210 -12.98 39.76 -22.57
CA ILE A 210 -12.47 40.00 -23.93
C ILE A 210 -13.36 39.32 -24.97
N ALA A 211 -13.81 38.08 -24.73
CA ALA A 211 -14.71 37.37 -25.63
C ALA A 211 -16.06 38.10 -25.79
N GLN A 212 -16.64 38.57 -24.67
CA GLN A 212 -17.86 39.38 -24.69
C GLN A 212 -17.67 40.70 -25.46
N LEU A 213 -16.54 41.39 -25.28
CA LEU A 213 -16.20 42.60 -26.04
C LEU A 213 -16.05 42.35 -27.56
N ALA A 214 -15.62 41.14 -27.93
CA ALA A 214 -15.54 40.72 -29.33
C ALA A 214 -16.89 40.25 -29.92
N GLY A 215 -17.98 40.37 -29.16
CA GLY A 215 -19.33 39.97 -29.59
C GLY A 215 -19.62 38.48 -29.45
N VAL A 216 -18.81 37.73 -28.70
CA VAL A 216 -19.03 36.31 -28.42
C VAL A 216 -19.84 36.16 -27.12
N GLU A 217 -21.06 35.63 -27.23
CA GLU A 217 -21.89 35.33 -26.06
C GLU A 217 -21.38 34.08 -25.32
N VAL A 218 -21.26 34.18 -24.00
CA VAL A 218 -20.79 33.09 -23.13
C VAL A 218 -21.95 32.69 -22.20
N PRO A 219 -22.71 31.61 -22.50
CA PRO A 219 -24.02 31.27 -21.91
C PRO A 219 -24.10 31.06 -20.38
N ALA A 220 -22.98 31.21 -19.67
CA ALA A 220 -22.89 31.06 -18.21
C ALA A 220 -22.55 32.38 -17.50
N PHE A 221 -22.36 33.49 -18.23
CA PHE A 221 -21.91 34.79 -17.70
C PHE A 221 -22.78 35.97 -18.16
N ASP A 222 -23.99 35.70 -18.65
CA ASP A 222 -24.88 36.71 -19.26
C ASP A 222 -25.30 37.83 -18.28
N ASN A 223 -25.22 37.58 -16.97
CA ASN A 223 -25.56 38.55 -15.92
C ASN A 223 -24.37 39.45 -15.49
N ALA A 224 -23.16 39.21 -15.98
CA ALA A 224 -21.98 39.98 -15.62
C ALA A 224 -21.45 40.77 -16.82
N SER A 225 -21.42 42.09 -16.71
CA SER A 225 -20.87 42.94 -17.78
C SER A 225 -19.35 42.73 -17.92
N ALA A 226 -18.84 42.77 -19.16
CA ALA A 226 -17.40 42.61 -19.44
C ALA A 226 -16.53 43.59 -18.63
N GLY A 227 -17.00 44.82 -18.44
CA GLY A 227 -16.33 45.84 -17.63
C GLY A 227 -16.24 45.47 -16.15
N GLN A 228 -17.31 44.89 -15.58
CA GLN A 228 -17.32 44.41 -14.20
C GLN A 228 -16.36 43.23 -14.00
N LEU A 229 -16.37 42.26 -14.92
CA LEU A 229 -15.45 41.11 -14.89
C LEU A 229 -13.98 41.54 -14.99
N MET A 230 -13.68 42.54 -15.83
CA MET A 230 -12.34 43.14 -15.93
C MET A 230 -11.90 43.81 -14.63
N MET A 231 -12.76 44.64 -14.04
CA MET A 231 -12.46 45.34 -12.79
C MET A 231 -12.24 44.38 -11.62
N GLU A 232 -13.06 43.34 -11.50
CA GLU A 232 -12.91 42.30 -10.48
C GLU A 232 -11.62 41.49 -10.70
N ALA A 233 -11.29 41.13 -11.94
CA ALA A 233 -10.05 40.45 -12.28
C ALA A 233 -8.81 41.28 -11.90
N PHE A 234 -8.80 42.58 -12.23
CA PHE A 234 -7.71 43.48 -11.86
C PHE A 234 -7.61 43.66 -10.35
N ALA A 235 -8.73 43.85 -9.65
CA ALA A 235 -8.76 43.95 -8.19
C ALA A 235 -8.11 42.72 -7.55
N ILE A 236 -8.46 41.51 -8.00
CA ILE A 236 -7.90 40.24 -7.50
C ILE A 236 -6.38 40.16 -7.76
N ILE A 237 -5.89 40.60 -8.92
CA ILE A 237 -4.47 40.56 -9.28
C ILE A 237 -3.65 41.57 -8.46
N PHE A 238 -4.14 42.81 -8.33
CA PHE A 238 -3.41 43.91 -7.68
C PHE A 238 -3.46 43.85 -6.15
N LEU A 239 -4.63 43.59 -5.53
CA LEU A 239 -4.75 43.44 -4.07
C LEU A 239 -3.87 42.29 -3.55
N ARG A 240 -3.79 41.20 -4.32
CA ARG A 240 -3.00 40.03 -3.92
C ARG A 240 -1.49 40.20 -4.13
N LYS A 241 -1.06 41.03 -5.09
CA LYS A 241 0.36 41.45 -5.22
C LYS A 241 0.76 42.36 -4.06
N GLY A 242 -0.03 43.39 -3.75
CA GLY A 242 0.26 44.33 -2.66
C GLY A 242 0.38 43.67 -1.28
N LEU A 243 -0.40 42.63 -1.00
CA LEU A 243 -0.31 41.83 0.24
C LEU A 243 0.92 40.91 0.32
N LYS A 244 1.50 40.50 -0.82
CA LYS A 244 2.71 39.66 -0.84
C LYS A 244 3.99 40.47 -0.75
N ASP A 245 4.02 41.65 -1.37
CA ASP A 245 5.16 42.56 -1.35
C ASP A 245 5.39 43.13 0.06
N THR A 246 4.31 43.41 0.79
CA THR A 246 4.35 43.82 2.21
C THR A 246 4.76 42.69 3.17
N ALA A 247 4.46 41.43 2.85
CA ALA A 247 4.87 40.29 3.68
C ALA A 247 6.33 39.87 3.45
N SER A 248 6.90 40.17 2.28
CA SER A 248 8.29 39.80 1.92
C SER A 248 9.32 40.81 2.41
N SER A 249 8.88 42.01 2.82
CA SER A 249 9.71 43.09 3.36
C SER A 249 9.87 43.07 4.90
N VAL A 250 9.33 42.05 5.59
CA VAL A 250 9.36 41.91 7.06
C VAL A 250 10.21 40.71 7.52
N VAL A 251 11.12 40.22 6.66
CA VAL A 251 12.13 39.20 7.02
C VAL A 251 13.52 39.74 6.75
#